data_AF-A0A1W1DVA8-F1
#
_entry.id   AF-A0A1W1DVA8-F1
#
_cell.length_a   1.000
_cell.length_b   1.000
_cell.length_c   1.000
_cell.angle_alpha   90.00
_cell.angle_beta   90.00
_cell.angle_gamma   90.00
#
_symmetry.space_group_name_H-M   'P 1'
#
loop_
_entity.id
_entity.type
_entity.pdbx_description
1 polymer ?
#
loop_
_entity_poly.entity_id
_entity_poly.type
_entity_poly.pdbx_seq_one_letter_code
_entity_poly.pdbx_strand_id
1 'polypeptide(L)'
;MSDFFANIWETIGLLVWSDWLTIAILIGFLVLGIKRGLAKELINLAFLLLAIVIAWLFYQGLAETPIITWLTLSYKSHLAIAFGVLFIGVLLIKKALYKLTALSSSVSNPCALNRIFALLIFFATTTVVSWYYLDVVAGLGIMEIVVTNESVRIGLSFAIVFAVIVGVCSSISNMLNISIGSSKPCLLESFFQKILNGLHSTDSALNARNVDSAKNKLLGGLIGLIKGSLAILIMVLVLQSIEWISQQYYWAETKGALKTFQDVASDIKPELSQHLLFIENE
;
A
#
# COMPACT_ATOMS: atom_id res chain seq x y z
N MET A 1 -23.29 42.21 -9.25
CA MET A 1 -22.64 41.05 -9.89
C MET A 1 -21.12 41.18 -9.85
N SER A 2 -20.54 42.35 -10.18
CA SER A 2 -19.11 42.66 -10.02
C SER A 2 -18.58 42.33 -8.62
N ASP A 3 -19.29 42.75 -7.58
CA ASP A 3 -18.81 42.62 -6.19
C ASP A 3 -18.84 41.18 -5.70
N PHE A 4 -19.77 40.36 -6.23
CA PHE A 4 -19.83 38.92 -5.96
C PHE A 4 -18.64 38.19 -6.60
N PHE A 5 -18.31 38.50 -7.85
CA PHE A 5 -17.14 37.93 -8.53
C PHE A 5 -15.82 38.45 -7.95
N ALA A 6 -15.76 39.73 -7.54
CA ALA A 6 -14.60 40.31 -6.88
C ALA A 6 -14.35 39.65 -5.52
N ASN A 7 -15.40 39.44 -4.72
CA ASN A 7 -15.30 38.76 -3.42
C ASN A 7 -14.93 37.28 -3.57
N ILE A 8 -15.45 36.59 -4.60
CA ILE A 8 -15.00 35.24 -4.96
C ILE A 8 -13.52 35.25 -5.37
N TRP A 9 -13.08 36.22 -6.18
CA TRP A 9 -11.71 36.30 -6.65
C TRP A 9 -10.72 36.64 -5.53
N GLU A 10 -11.12 37.49 -4.59
CA GLU A 10 -10.38 37.82 -3.38
C GLU A 10 -10.26 36.60 -2.47
N THR A 11 -11.36 35.89 -2.26
CA THR A 11 -11.36 34.61 -1.51
C THR A 11 -10.49 33.57 -2.21
N ILE A 12 -10.53 33.49 -3.55
CA ILE A 12 -9.69 32.60 -4.37
C ILE A 12 -8.21 32.97 -4.28
N GLY A 13 -7.90 34.26 -4.25
CA GLY A 13 -6.54 34.79 -4.13
C GLY A 13 -5.88 34.50 -2.77
N LEU A 14 -6.66 34.16 -1.76
CA LEU A 14 -6.19 33.80 -0.42
C LEU A 14 -5.93 32.30 -0.23
N LEU A 15 -6.26 31.43 -1.21
CA LEU A 15 -5.99 29.99 -1.08
C LEU A 15 -4.52 29.67 -1.30
N VAL A 16 -3.99 28.83 -0.42
CA VAL A 16 -2.65 28.27 -0.56
C VAL A 16 -2.69 27.02 -1.46
N TRP A 17 -1.55 26.60 -1.99
CA TRP A 17 -1.47 25.42 -2.88
C TRP A 17 -2.07 24.14 -2.26
N SER A 18 -2.05 24.00 -0.93
CA SER A 18 -2.61 22.87 -0.18
C SER A 18 -4.14 22.78 -0.28
N ASP A 19 -4.83 23.92 -0.40
CA ASP A 19 -6.26 23.96 -0.63
C ASP A 19 -6.63 23.51 -2.04
N TRP A 20 -5.88 23.98 -3.04
CA TRP A 20 -6.04 23.55 -4.43
C TRP A 20 -5.81 22.04 -4.58
N LEU A 21 -4.82 21.50 -3.86
CA LEU A 21 -4.59 20.06 -3.81
C LEU A 21 -5.79 19.33 -3.22
N THR A 22 -6.35 19.82 -2.12
CA THR A 22 -7.51 19.21 -1.44
C THR A 22 -8.74 19.18 -2.37
N ILE A 23 -9.02 20.29 -3.05
CA ILE A 23 -10.10 20.39 -4.04
C ILE A 23 -9.84 19.43 -5.22
N ALA A 24 -8.61 19.38 -5.73
CA ALA A 24 -8.24 18.47 -6.82
C ALA A 24 -8.44 17.01 -6.43
N ILE A 25 -8.11 16.63 -5.20
CA ILE A 25 -8.34 15.28 -4.67
C ILE A 25 -9.85 14.98 -4.65
N LEU A 26 -10.67 15.88 -4.11
CA LEU A 26 -12.13 15.71 -4.05
C LEU A 26 -12.75 15.57 -5.45
N ILE A 27 -12.38 16.43 -6.40
CA ILE A 27 -12.83 16.35 -7.79
C ILE A 27 -12.39 15.02 -8.41
N GLY A 28 -11.14 14.62 -8.17
CA GLY A 28 -10.61 13.33 -8.64
C GLY A 28 -11.44 12.16 -8.12
N PHE A 29 -11.78 12.14 -6.83
CA PHE A 29 -12.62 11.11 -6.23
C PHE A 29 -14.07 11.14 -6.73
N LEU A 30 -14.64 12.33 -6.96
CA LEU A 30 -15.96 12.48 -7.58
C LEU A 30 -15.99 11.87 -8.98
N VAL A 31 -15.05 12.26 -9.84
CA VAL A 31 -14.96 11.75 -11.23
C VAL A 31 -14.72 10.25 -11.25
N LEU A 32 -13.83 9.74 -10.39
CA LEU A 32 -13.59 8.31 -10.26
C LEU A 32 -14.83 7.56 -9.78
N GLY A 33 -15.57 8.12 -8.81
CA GLY A 33 -16.82 7.57 -8.31
C GLY A 33 -17.88 7.47 -9.41
N ILE A 34 -18.04 8.53 -10.21
CA ILE A 34 -18.95 8.55 -11.36
C ILE A 34 -18.57 7.47 -12.38
N LYS A 35 -17.27 7.34 -12.68
CA LYS A 35 -16.77 6.38 -13.68
C LYS A 35 -16.90 4.92 -13.21
N ARG A 36 -16.78 4.67 -11.90
CA ARG A 36 -16.86 3.33 -11.30
C ARG A 36 -18.30 2.91 -11.00
N GLY A 37 -19.19 3.84 -10.67
CA GLY A 37 -20.55 3.56 -10.23
C GLY A 37 -20.63 3.09 -8.77
N LEU A 38 -21.84 3.09 -8.21
CA LEU A 38 -22.12 2.85 -6.79
C LEU A 38 -21.55 1.53 -6.27
N ALA A 39 -21.84 0.41 -6.94
CA ALA A 39 -21.47 -0.91 -6.45
C ALA A 39 -19.95 -1.06 -6.26
N LYS A 40 -19.16 -0.67 -7.27
CA LYS A 40 -17.69 -0.67 -7.18
C LYS A 40 -17.18 0.28 -6.11
N GLU A 41 -17.83 1.44 -5.97
CA GLU A 41 -17.39 2.44 -5.01
C GLU A 41 -17.72 2.08 -3.56
N LEU A 42 -18.81 1.33 -3.31
CA LEU A 42 -19.10 0.74 -2.00
C LEU A 42 -18.08 -0.30 -1.59
N ILE A 43 -17.71 -1.21 -2.50
CA ILE A 43 -16.60 -2.17 -2.25
C ILE A 43 -15.32 -1.38 -1.95
N ASN A 44 -15.07 -0.31 -2.70
CA ASN A 44 -13.89 0.51 -2.53
C ASN A 44 -13.85 1.23 -1.17
N LEU A 45 -15.01 1.72 -0.71
CA LEU A 45 -15.20 2.28 0.62
C LEU A 45 -14.99 1.22 1.71
N ALA A 46 -15.53 0.01 1.55
CA ALA A 46 -15.32 -1.08 2.50
C ALA A 46 -13.83 -1.41 2.70
N PHE A 47 -13.04 -1.43 1.62
CA PHE A 47 -11.58 -1.58 1.72
C PHE A 47 -10.89 -0.40 2.40
N LEU A 48 -11.40 0.83 2.23
CA LEU A 48 -10.88 2.00 2.94
C LEU A 48 -11.10 1.83 4.45
N LEU A 49 -12.31 1.43 4.86
CA LEU A 49 -12.63 1.15 6.26
C LEU A 49 -11.78 0.01 6.82
N LEU A 50 -11.60 -1.07 6.06
CA LEU A 50 -10.71 -2.16 6.43
C LEU A 50 -9.27 -1.67 6.64
N ALA A 51 -8.77 -0.76 5.78
CA ALA A 51 -7.44 -0.19 5.93
C ALA A 51 -7.30 0.62 7.23
N ILE A 52 -8.33 1.37 7.62
CA ILE A 52 -8.36 2.10 8.90
C ILE A 52 -8.28 1.11 10.07
N VAL A 53 -9.12 0.06 10.05
CA VAL A 53 -9.16 -0.94 11.12
C VAL A 53 -7.82 -1.67 11.25
N ILE A 54 -7.22 -2.08 10.14
CA ILE A 54 -5.90 -2.74 10.15
C ILE A 54 -4.82 -1.78 10.66
N ALA A 55 -4.79 -0.53 10.18
CA ALA A 55 -3.83 0.45 10.66
C ALA A 55 -3.98 0.69 12.18
N TRP A 56 -5.22 0.79 12.65
CA TRP A 56 -5.53 0.95 14.07
C TRP A 56 -5.06 -0.24 14.94
N LEU A 57 -5.18 -1.47 14.46
CA LEU A 57 -4.75 -2.65 15.23
C LEU A 57 -3.22 -2.77 15.35
N PHE A 58 -2.46 -2.29 14.36
CA PHE A 58 -1.03 -2.59 14.25
C PHE A 58 -0.09 -1.38 14.37
N TYR A 59 -0.58 -0.14 14.40
CA TYR A 59 0.30 1.05 14.39
C TYR A 59 1.25 1.13 15.57
N GLN A 60 0.83 0.73 16.77
CA GLN A 60 1.68 0.78 17.97
C GLN A 60 2.91 -0.11 17.82
N GLY A 61 2.71 -1.36 17.38
CA GLY A 61 3.82 -2.29 17.18
C GLY A 61 4.80 -1.84 16.09
N LEU A 62 4.33 -1.13 15.06
CA LEU A 62 5.22 -0.58 14.02
C LEU A 62 5.97 0.67 14.50
N ALA A 63 5.35 1.49 15.36
CA ALA A 63 5.94 2.75 15.84
C ALA A 63 7.22 2.55 16.67
N GLU A 64 7.33 1.42 17.37
CA GLU A 64 8.50 1.08 18.19
C GLU A 64 9.67 0.49 17.37
N THR A 65 9.47 0.23 16.08
CA THR A 65 10.51 -0.36 15.25
C THR A 65 11.60 0.64 14.88
N PRO A 66 12.85 0.19 14.68
CA PRO A 66 13.97 1.04 14.22
C PRO A 66 13.70 1.78 12.91
N ILE A 67 12.77 1.28 12.08
CA ILE A 67 12.37 1.86 10.79
C ILE A 67 11.70 3.23 10.99
N ILE A 68 10.94 3.39 12.07
CA ILE A 68 10.19 4.62 12.37
C ILE A 68 10.99 5.52 13.34
N THR A 69 11.62 4.94 14.35
CA THR A 69 12.31 5.72 15.40
C THR A 69 13.56 6.45 14.91
N TRP A 70 14.13 6.05 13.77
CA TRP A 70 15.25 6.76 13.12
C TRP A 70 14.94 8.23 12.79
N LEU A 71 13.67 8.59 12.60
CA LEU A 71 13.29 9.97 12.27
C LEU A 71 13.52 11.00 13.39
N THR A 72 13.97 10.61 14.59
CA THR A 72 14.24 11.50 15.74
C THR A 72 13.09 12.48 16.09
N LEU A 73 11.86 12.10 15.73
CA LEU A 73 10.64 12.82 16.08
C LEU A 73 10.11 12.39 17.45
N SER A 74 9.11 13.10 17.96
CA SER A 74 8.40 12.69 19.18
C SER A 74 7.71 11.33 19.02
N TYR A 75 7.51 10.64 20.15
CA TYR A 75 6.82 9.35 20.19
C TYR A 75 5.42 9.41 19.55
N LYS A 76 4.69 10.52 19.71
CA LYS A 76 3.38 10.73 19.07
C LYS A 76 3.49 10.82 17.56
N SER A 77 4.50 11.53 17.05
CA SER A 77 4.79 11.57 15.62
C SER A 77 5.13 10.19 15.07
N HIS A 78 5.87 9.35 15.83
CA HIS A 78 6.12 7.95 15.43
C HIS A 78 4.84 7.14 15.31
N LEU A 79 3.92 7.25 16.28
CA LEU A 79 2.62 6.58 16.23
C LEU A 79 1.77 7.04 15.02
N ALA A 80 1.72 8.34 14.74
CA ALA A 80 1.00 8.89 13.60
C ALA A 80 1.59 8.42 12.26
N ILE A 81 2.93 8.44 12.13
CA ILE A 81 3.62 7.95 10.93
C ILE A 81 3.37 6.46 10.74
N ALA A 82 3.48 5.65 11.80
CA ALA A 82 3.22 4.22 11.74
C ALA A 82 1.79 3.92 11.27
N PHE A 83 0.80 4.65 11.81
CA PHE A 83 -0.59 4.54 11.36
C PHE A 83 -0.72 4.90 9.87
N GLY A 84 -0.15 6.03 9.44
CA GLY A 84 -0.18 6.47 8.04
C GLY A 84 0.49 5.48 7.07
N VAL A 85 1.65 4.94 7.45
CA VAL A 85 2.39 3.94 6.67
C VAL A 85 1.58 2.66 6.51
N LEU A 86 0.98 2.14 7.59
CA LEU A 86 0.11 0.96 7.52
C LEU A 86 -1.12 1.21 6.66
N PHE A 87 -1.79 2.35 6.85
CA PHE A 87 -2.96 2.72 6.09
C PHE A 87 -2.66 2.76 4.58
N ILE A 88 -1.59 3.45 4.18
CA ILE A 88 -1.13 3.50 2.78
C ILE A 88 -0.73 2.10 2.29
N GLY A 89 -0.02 1.32 3.13
CA GLY A 89 0.39 -0.05 2.83
C GLY A 89 -0.79 -0.95 2.48
N VAL A 90 -1.87 -0.91 3.26
CA VAL A 90 -3.09 -1.70 2.99
C VAL A 90 -3.76 -1.25 1.68
N LEU A 91 -3.80 0.05 1.39
CA LEU A 91 -4.33 0.56 0.13
C LEU A 91 -3.49 0.11 -1.08
N LEU A 92 -2.17 0.00 -0.93
CA LEU A 92 -1.28 -0.55 -1.95
C LEU A 92 -1.50 -2.06 -2.14
N ILE A 93 -1.67 -2.82 -1.06
CA ILE A 93 -2.01 -4.26 -1.11
C ILE A 93 -3.32 -4.46 -1.89
N LYS A 94 -4.33 -3.63 -1.64
CA LYS A 94 -5.56 -3.65 -2.44
C LYS A 94 -5.28 -3.43 -3.92
N LYS A 95 -4.49 -2.43 -4.29
CA LYS A 95 -4.14 -2.17 -5.70
C LYS A 95 -3.42 -3.38 -6.33
N ALA A 96 -2.55 -4.03 -5.56
CA ALA A 96 -1.89 -5.27 -5.96
C ALA A 96 -2.91 -6.40 -6.18
N LEU A 97 -3.89 -6.56 -5.28
CA LEU A 97 -4.97 -7.54 -5.40
C LEU A 97 -5.77 -7.37 -6.71
N TYR A 98 -6.21 -6.15 -7.01
CA TYR A 98 -6.93 -5.87 -8.27
C TYR A 98 -6.09 -6.16 -9.52
N LYS A 99 -4.79 -5.86 -9.48
CA LYS A 99 -3.88 -6.17 -10.59
C LYS A 99 -3.70 -7.68 -10.75
N LEU A 100 -3.61 -8.39 -9.63
CA LEU A 100 -3.42 -9.84 -9.58
C LEU A 100 -4.67 -10.59 -10.06
N THR A 101 -5.88 -10.18 -9.68
CA THR A 101 -7.12 -10.77 -10.20
C THR A 101 -7.28 -10.51 -11.71
N ALA A 102 -6.95 -9.30 -12.17
CA ALA A 102 -6.99 -8.98 -13.60
C ALA A 102 -5.99 -9.82 -14.41
N LEU A 103 -4.75 -9.98 -13.93
CA LEU A 103 -3.75 -10.83 -14.57
C LEU A 103 -4.13 -12.31 -14.55
N SER A 104 -4.68 -12.80 -13.45
CA SER A 104 -5.21 -14.17 -13.40
C SER A 104 -6.32 -14.38 -14.41
N SER A 105 -7.14 -13.35 -14.67
CA SER A 105 -8.25 -13.48 -15.62
C SER A 105 -7.80 -13.67 -17.07
N SER A 106 -6.56 -13.32 -17.42
CA SER A 106 -5.98 -13.53 -18.75
C SER A 106 -5.21 -14.86 -18.89
N VAL A 107 -4.98 -15.58 -17.79
CA VAL A 107 -4.29 -16.87 -17.81
C VAL A 107 -5.31 -17.98 -18.09
N SER A 108 -5.44 -18.38 -19.36
CA SER A 108 -6.33 -19.46 -19.77
C SER A 108 -5.74 -20.86 -19.55
N ASN A 109 -4.41 -20.98 -19.56
CA ASN A 109 -3.72 -22.26 -19.37
C ASN A 109 -3.06 -22.33 -17.97
N PRO A 110 -3.60 -23.13 -17.03
CA PRO A 110 -3.01 -23.29 -15.68
C PRO A 110 -1.59 -23.87 -15.72
N CYS A 111 -1.23 -24.62 -16.77
CA CYS A 111 0.10 -25.20 -16.92
C CYS A 111 1.20 -24.17 -17.15
N ALA A 112 0.86 -22.96 -17.62
CA ALA A 112 1.82 -21.86 -17.74
C ALA A 112 2.37 -21.43 -16.37
N LEU A 113 1.58 -21.62 -15.30
CA LEU A 113 1.96 -21.27 -13.93
C LEU A 113 2.97 -22.25 -13.33
N ASN A 114 3.08 -23.47 -13.87
CA ASN A 114 4.00 -24.50 -13.38
C ASN A 114 5.46 -24.01 -13.40
N ARG A 115 5.87 -23.35 -14.50
CA ARG A 115 7.22 -22.79 -14.61
C ARG A 115 7.49 -21.70 -13.60
N ILE A 116 6.55 -20.76 -13.43
CA ILE A 116 6.67 -19.65 -12.48
C ILE A 116 6.71 -20.20 -11.05
N PHE A 117 5.85 -21.16 -10.73
CA PHE A 117 5.78 -21.79 -9.43
C PHE A 117 7.05 -22.56 -9.09
N ALA A 118 7.59 -23.34 -10.03
CA ALA A 118 8.84 -24.07 -9.85
C ALA A 118 10.02 -23.11 -9.61
N LEU A 119 10.10 -22.01 -10.37
CA LEU A 119 11.11 -20.96 -10.12
C LEU A 119 10.94 -20.31 -8.75
N LEU A 120 9.70 -20.04 -8.33
CA LEU A 120 9.41 -19.48 -7.00
C LEU A 120 9.86 -20.41 -5.88
N ILE A 121 9.53 -21.71 -5.96
CA ILE A 121 10.00 -22.71 -4.99
C ILE A 121 11.52 -22.77 -5.00
N PHE A 122 12.14 -22.81 -6.18
CA PHE A 122 13.58 -22.86 -6.31
C PHE A 122 14.25 -21.65 -5.64
N PHE A 123 13.78 -20.45 -5.91
CA PHE A 123 14.33 -19.25 -5.28
C PHE A 123 14.06 -19.20 -3.78
N ALA A 124 12.86 -19.55 -3.32
CA ALA A 124 12.53 -19.56 -1.90
C ALA A 124 13.37 -20.57 -1.11
N THR A 125 13.50 -21.80 -1.63
CA THR A 125 14.36 -22.83 -1.04
C THR A 125 15.82 -22.39 -1.06
N THR A 126 16.30 -21.81 -2.16
CA THR A 126 17.66 -21.26 -2.24
C THR A 126 17.89 -20.15 -1.21
N THR A 127 16.93 -19.24 -1.01
CA THR A 127 17.02 -18.20 0.02
C THR A 127 17.11 -18.80 1.43
N VAL A 128 16.26 -19.78 1.76
CA VAL A 128 16.27 -20.45 3.07
C VAL A 128 17.60 -21.18 3.31
N VAL A 129 18.06 -21.93 2.30
CA VAL A 129 19.34 -22.64 2.37
C VAL A 129 20.50 -21.64 2.48
N SER A 130 20.48 -20.55 1.71
CA SER A 130 21.51 -19.51 1.78
C SER A 130 21.55 -18.87 3.17
N TRP A 131 20.38 -18.66 3.79
CA TRP A 131 20.28 -18.16 5.16
C TRP A 131 20.90 -19.12 6.17
N TYR A 132 20.64 -20.42 6.01
CA TYR A 132 21.18 -21.44 6.91
C TYR A 132 22.72 -21.53 6.88
N TYR A 133 23.35 -21.31 5.72
CA TYR A 133 24.81 -21.36 5.57
C TYR A 133 25.51 -20.01 5.75
N LEU A 134 24.82 -18.96 6.21
CA LEU A 134 25.38 -17.62 6.37
C LEU A 134 26.58 -17.60 7.31
N ASP A 135 26.42 -18.15 8.51
CA ASP A 135 27.44 -18.07 9.56
C ASP A 135 28.71 -18.84 9.18
N VAL A 136 28.56 -19.92 8.41
CA VAL A 136 29.69 -20.72 7.91
C VAL A 136 30.58 -19.90 6.98
N VAL A 137 29.99 -19.09 6.09
CA VAL A 137 30.75 -18.27 5.13
C VAL A 137 31.19 -16.94 5.73
N ALA A 138 30.33 -16.30 6.52
CA ALA A 138 30.64 -15.05 7.20
C ALA A 138 31.74 -15.22 8.27
N GLY A 139 31.84 -16.41 8.87
CA GLY A 139 32.87 -16.78 9.85
C GLY A 139 34.19 -17.28 9.26
N LEU A 140 34.33 -17.34 7.93
CA LEU A 140 35.63 -17.65 7.32
C LEU A 140 36.60 -16.49 7.57
N GLY A 141 37.78 -16.78 8.11
CA GLY A 141 38.79 -15.75 8.39
C GLY A 141 39.17 -14.88 7.18
N ILE A 142 39.06 -15.42 5.96
CA ILE A 142 39.24 -14.65 4.72
C ILE A 142 38.19 -13.55 4.52
N MET A 143 36.95 -13.77 4.96
CA MET A 143 35.86 -12.79 4.85
C MET A 143 35.96 -11.71 5.93
N GLU A 144 36.46 -12.07 7.11
CA GLU A 144 36.73 -11.14 8.20
C GLU A 144 37.86 -10.16 7.87
N ILE A 145 38.89 -10.62 7.16
CA ILE A 145 40.02 -9.78 6.71
C ILE A 145 39.61 -8.82 5.58
N VAL A 146 38.76 -9.27 4.65
CA VAL A 146 38.35 -8.48 3.47
C VAL A 146 37.24 -7.48 3.79
N VAL A 147 36.28 -7.85 4.66
CA VAL A 147 35.15 -6.99 5.04
C VAL A 147 35.09 -6.85 6.55
N THR A 148 35.61 -5.72 7.03
CA THR A 148 35.69 -5.37 8.47
C THR A 148 34.32 -5.05 9.06
N ASN A 149 33.35 -4.58 8.26
CA ASN A 149 32.01 -4.31 8.72
C ASN A 149 31.15 -5.59 8.74
N GLU A 150 30.70 -5.98 9.92
CA GLU A 150 29.94 -7.21 10.14
C GLU A 150 28.64 -7.28 9.32
N SER A 151 27.86 -6.19 9.25
CA SER A 151 26.60 -6.17 8.49
C SER A 151 26.83 -6.35 6.99
N VAL A 152 27.87 -5.71 6.45
CA VAL A 152 28.26 -5.86 5.03
C VAL A 152 28.78 -7.27 4.77
N ARG A 153 29.54 -7.85 5.70
CA ARG A 153 30.07 -9.21 5.60
C ARG A 153 28.95 -10.25 5.56
N ILE A 154 27.92 -10.12 6.40
CA ILE A 154 26.75 -11.00 6.40
C ILE A 154 25.99 -10.89 5.07
N GLY A 155 25.74 -9.66 4.59
CA GLY A 155 25.07 -9.44 3.30
C GLY A 155 25.85 -10.00 2.12
N LEU A 156 27.17 -9.83 2.09
CA LEU A 156 28.04 -10.37 1.04
C LEU A 156 28.05 -11.91 1.07
N SER A 157 28.12 -12.50 2.26
CA SER A 157 28.12 -13.96 2.45
C SER A 157 26.82 -14.58 1.94
N PHE A 158 25.68 -13.95 2.24
CA PHE A 158 24.38 -14.34 1.67
C PHE A 158 24.42 -14.36 0.14
N ALA A 159 24.87 -13.25 -0.45
CA ALA A 159 24.90 -13.09 -1.89
C ALA A 159 25.81 -14.11 -2.58
N ILE A 160 26.97 -14.42 -1.99
CA ILE A 160 27.90 -15.42 -2.48
C ILE A 160 27.26 -16.81 -2.47
N VAL A 161 26.72 -17.25 -1.32
CA VAL A 161 26.10 -18.58 -1.19
C VAL A 161 24.93 -18.72 -2.16
N PHE A 162 24.06 -17.70 -2.22
CA PHE A 162 22.92 -17.67 -3.13
C PHE A 162 23.36 -17.77 -4.60
N ALA A 163 24.35 -16.97 -5.01
CA ALA A 163 24.85 -16.97 -6.38
C ALA A 163 25.50 -18.30 -6.76
N VAL A 164 26.24 -18.93 -5.84
CA VAL A 164 26.85 -20.26 -6.07
C VAL A 164 25.78 -21.32 -6.28
N ILE A 165 24.75 -21.37 -5.43
CA ILE A 165 23.65 -22.35 -5.57
C ILE A 165 22.91 -22.14 -6.90
N VAL A 166 22.53 -20.90 -7.21
CA VAL A 166 21.84 -20.58 -8.47
C VAL A 166 22.71 -20.92 -9.68
N GLY A 167 23.99 -20.56 -9.65
CA GLY A 167 24.94 -20.84 -10.71
C GLY A 167 25.11 -22.34 -10.97
N VAL A 168 25.38 -23.12 -9.92
CA VAL A 168 25.56 -24.57 -10.02
C VAL A 168 24.27 -25.25 -10.53
N CYS A 169 23.12 -24.92 -9.95
CA CYS A 169 21.85 -25.49 -10.40
C CYS A 169 21.50 -25.11 -11.84
N SER A 170 21.79 -23.87 -12.27
CA SER A 170 21.57 -23.44 -13.66
C SER A 170 22.50 -24.16 -14.62
N SER A 171 23.77 -24.36 -14.27
CA SER A 171 24.72 -25.11 -15.08
C SER A 171 24.30 -26.57 -15.24
N ILE A 172 23.88 -27.22 -14.14
CA ILE A 172 23.36 -28.61 -14.17
C ILE A 172 22.08 -28.69 -15.01
N SER A 173 21.14 -27.76 -14.84
CA SER A 173 19.89 -27.71 -15.62
C SER A 173 20.16 -27.59 -17.12
N ASN A 174 21.10 -26.73 -17.52
CA ASN A 174 21.50 -26.59 -18.92
C ASN A 174 22.21 -27.85 -19.43
N MET A 175 23.10 -28.45 -18.64
CA MET A 175 23.83 -29.66 -19.02
C MET A 175 22.91 -30.88 -19.20
N LEU A 176 21.88 -30.99 -18.34
CA LEU A 176 20.90 -32.07 -18.37
C LEU A 176 19.69 -31.76 -19.27
N ASN A 177 19.67 -30.61 -19.94
CA ASN A 177 18.55 -30.12 -20.76
C ASN A 177 17.19 -30.20 -20.04
N ILE A 178 17.19 -29.92 -18.73
CA ILE A 178 15.97 -29.94 -17.92
C ILE A 178 15.22 -28.65 -18.22
N SER A 179 14.18 -28.75 -19.03
CA SER A 179 13.22 -27.67 -19.22
C SER A 179 12.00 -27.89 -18.34
N ILE A 180 11.61 -26.88 -17.57
CA ILE A 180 10.31 -26.88 -16.89
C ILE A 180 9.28 -26.52 -17.95
N GLY A 181 8.73 -27.56 -18.59
CA GLY A 181 7.71 -27.43 -19.61
C GLY A 181 6.47 -26.70 -19.10
N SER A 182 5.91 -25.83 -19.93
CA SER A 182 4.56 -25.29 -19.78
C SER A 182 3.49 -26.25 -20.32
N SER A 183 3.91 -27.43 -20.76
CA SER A 183 3.10 -28.54 -21.28
C SER A 183 3.19 -29.75 -20.34
N LYS A 184 2.24 -30.68 -20.51
CA LYS A 184 2.03 -31.85 -19.64
C LYS A 184 3.32 -32.65 -19.39
N PRO A 185 3.48 -33.29 -18.20
CA PRO A 185 2.49 -33.40 -17.12
C PRO A 185 2.49 -32.17 -16.18
N CYS A 186 1.31 -31.56 -16.01
CA CYS A 186 1.10 -30.48 -15.04
C CYS A 186 0.58 -31.08 -13.73
N LEU A 187 1.50 -31.44 -12.82
CA LEU A 187 1.14 -32.11 -11.55
C LEU A 187 0.22 -31.27 -10.65
N LEU A 188 0.33 -29.95 -10.73
CA LEU A 188 -0.41 -29.00 -9.89
C LEU A 188 -1.57 -28.33 -10.62
N GLU A 189 -2.02 -28.89 -11.76
CA GLU A 189 -3.10 -28.32 -12.57
C GLU A 189 -4.37 -28.06 -11.74
N SER A 190 -4.80 -29.03 -10.95
CA SER A 190 -5.99 -28.90 -10.10
C SER A 190 -5.85 -27.83 -9.01
N PHE A 191 -4.64 -27.66 -8.48
CA PHE A 191 -4.33 -26.64 -7.48
C PHE A 191 -4.34 -25.24 -8.10
N PHE A 192 -3.67 -25.05 -9.24
CA PHE A 192 -3.68 -23.78 -9.95
C PHE A 192 -5.08 -23.41 -10.43
N GLN A 193 -5.85 -24.38 -10.92
CA GLN A 193 -7.21 -24.14 -11.36
C GLN A 193 -8.13 -23.70 -10.21
N LYS A 194 -7.98 -24.27 -9.00
CA LYS A 194 -8.69 -23.78 -7.81
C LYS A 194 -8.34 -22.33 -7.49
N ILE A 195 -7.06 -21.96 -7.54
CA ILE A 195 -6.61 -20.58 -7.30
C ILE A 195 -7.17 -19.64 -8.37
N LEU A 196 -7.02 -19.98 -9.65
CA LEU A 196 -7.54 -19.18 -10.77
C LEU A 196 -9.05 -18.99 -10.64
N ASN A 197 -9.82 -20.06 -10.35
CA ASN A 197 -11.27 -19.97 -10.14
C ASN A 197 -11.63 -19.03 -8.98
N GLY A 198 -10.89 -19.08 -7.86
CA GLY A 198 -11.06 -18.16 -6.74
C GLY A 198 -10.78 -16.70 -7.11
N LEU A 199 -9.71 -16.46 -7.89
CA LEU A 199 -9.38 -15.12 -8.41
C LEU A 199 -10.42 -14.63 -9.44
N HIS A 200 -10.94 -15.50 -10.30
CA HIS A 200 -12.01 -15.16 -11.24
C HIS A 200 -13.32 -14.78 -10.53
N SER A 201 -13.70 -15.54 -9.51
CA SER A 201 -14.86 -15.22 -8.66
C SER A 201 -14.69 -13.88 -7.96
N THR A 202 -13.49 -13.64 -7.42
CA THR A 202 -13.11 -12.39 -6.78
C THR A 202 -13.10 -11.24 -7.79
N ASP A 203 -12.60 -11.43 -9.01
CA ASP A 203 -12.65 -10.42 -10.07
C ASP A 203 -14.08 -10.01 -10.40
N SER A 204 -14.98 -11.00 -10.53
CA SER A 204 -16.40 -10.75 -10.80
C SER A 204 -17.05 -9.94 -9.68
N ALA A 205 -16.80 -10.30 -8.42
CA ALA A 205 -17.31 -9.59 -7.25
C ALA A 205 -16.73 -8.16 -7.14
N LEU A 206 -15.42 -8.01 -7.26
CA LEU A 206 -14.72 -6.72 -7.15
C LEU A 206 -15.06 -5.75 -8.28
N ASN A 207 -15.27 -6.27 -9.49
CA ASN A 207 -15.57 -5.48 -10.67
C ASN A 207 -17.06 -5.33 -10.96
N ALA A 208 -17.96 -5.93 -10.17
CA ALA A 208 -19.41 -5.73 -10.24
C ALA A 208 -19.93 -5.45 -11.67
N ARG A 209 -19.57 -6.31 -12.64
CA ARG A 209 -19.61 -5.99 -14.09
C ARG A 209 -21.02 -5.73 -14.65
N ASN A 210 -22.07 -5.91 -13.84
CA ASN A 210 -23.45 -6.00 -14.28
C ASN A 210 -24.37 -4.85 -13.83
N VAL A 211 -23.83 -3.71 -13.39
CA VAL A 211 -24.63 -2.57 -12.94
C VAL A 211 -24.25 -1.32 -13.73
N ASP A 212 -24.87 -1.08 -14.89
CA ASP A 212 -24.71 0.18 -15.63
C ASP A 212 -26.06 0.92 -15.71
N SER A 213 -26.14 2.06 -15.02
CA SER A 213 -27.31 2.93 -14.98
C SER A 213 -26.87 4.35 -14.62
N ALA A 214 -27.56 5.37 -15.15
CA ALA A 214 -27.29 6.76 -14.82
C ALA A 214 -27.39 7.04 -13.31
N LYS A 215 -28.38 6.43 -12.64
CA LYS A 215 -28.54 6.51 -11.17
C LYS A 215 -27.36 5.87 -10.44
N ASN A 216 -26.84 4.76 -10.97
CA ASN A 216 -25.66 4.07 -10.41
C ASN A 216 -24.40 4.94 -10.52
N LYS A 217 -24.22 5.67 -11.62
CA LYS A 217 -23.07 6.58 -11.82
C LYS A 217 -23.15 7.80 -10.89
N LEU A 218 -24.31 8.43 -10.77
CA LEU A 218 -24.50 9.58 -9.88
C LEU A 218 -24.28 9.20 -8.42
N LEU A 219 -24.91 8.13 -7.95
CA LEU A 219 -24.70 7.61 -6.58
C LEU A 219 -23.25 7.17 -6.36
N GLY A 220 -22.58 6.64 -7.40
CA GLY A 220 -21.14 6.37 -7.37
C GLY A 220 -20.30 7.63 -7.15
N GLY A 221 -20.67 8.76 -7.77
CA GLY A 221 -20.02 10.05 -7.52
C GLY A 221 -20.16 10.52 -6.06
N LEU A 222 -21.35 10.37 -5.48
CA LEU A 222 -21.59 10.72 -4.06
C LEU A 222 -20.77 9.85 -3.10
N ILE A 223 -20.76 8.52 -3.29
CA ILE A 223 -19.90 7.64 -2.48
C ILE A 223 -18.42 7.95 -2.71
N GLY A 224 -18.04 8.31 -3.94
CA GLY A 224 -16.70 8.75 -4.28
C GLY A 224 -16.27 9.96 -3.47
N LEU A 225 -17.13 10.98 -3.37
CA LEU A 225 -16.91 12.14 -2.51
C LEU A 225 -16.80 11.77 -1.03
N ILE A 226 -17.74 10.98 -0.50
CA ILE A 226 -17.71 10.55 0.92
C ILE A 226 -16.38 9.88 1.25
N LYS A 227 -15.97 8.94 0.40
CA LYS A 227 -14.70 8.22 0.55
C LYS A 227 -13.49 9.15 0.37
N GLY A 228 -13.54 10.10 -0.56
CA GLY A 228 -12.49 11.10 -0.76
C GLY A 228 -12.33 12.00 0.46
N SER A 229 -13.44 12.52 0.98
CA SER A 229 -13.50 13.29 2.22
C SER A 229 -12.96 12.48 3.41
N LEU A 230 -13.33 11.20 3.53
CA LEU A 230 -12.82 10.33 4.59
C LEU A 230 -11.31 10.11 4.45
N ALA A 231 -10.79 9.90 3.25
CA ALA A 231 -9.36 9.75 3.01
C ALA A 231 -8.58 11.03 3.36
N ILE A 232 -9.11 12.20 3.01
CA ILE A 232 -8.53 13.50 3.37
C ILE A 232 -8.57 13.67 4.89
N LEU A 233 -9.70 13.37 5.54
CA LEU A 233 -9.84 13.49 7.00
C LEU A 233 -8.80 12.64 7.74
N ILE A 234 -8.61 11.38 7.33
CA ILE A 234 -7.58 10.50 7.91
C ILE A 234 -6.18 11.08 7.69
N MET A 235 -5.90 11.56 6.47
CA MET A 235 -4.63 12.20 6.16
C MET A 235 -4.40 13.43 7.05
N VAL A 236 -5.42 14.26 7.25
CA VAL A 236 -5.35 15.43 8.14
C VAL A 236 -5.08 15.02 9.58
N LEU A 237 -5.79 14.03 10.13
CA LEU A 237 -5.54 13.52 11.49
C LEU A 237 -4.10 13.04 11.68
N VAL A 238 -3.56 12.31 10.70
CA VAL A 238 -2.18 11.83 10.74
C VAL A 238 -1.20 12.99 10.65
N LEU A 239 -1.37 13.90 9.68
CA LEU A 239 -0.44 14.99 9.42
C LEU A 239 -0.45 16.07 10.52
N GLN A 240 -1.60 16.36 11.13
CA GLN A 240 -1.70 17.26 12.29
C GLN A 240 -0.90 16.72 13.48
N SER A 241 -0.80 15.40 13.61
CA SER A 241 -0.08 14.73 14.71
C SER A 241 1.43 14.60 14.46
N ILE A 242 1.93 15.13 13.33
CA ILE A 242 3.36 15.15 12.98
C ILE A 242 3.88 16.58 13.14
N GLU A 243 4.77 16.77 14.11
CA GLU A 243 5.26 18.09 14.52
C GLU A 243 5.80 18.93 13.36
N TRP A 244 6.68 18.36 12.53
CA TRP A 244 7.28 19.09 11.41
C TRP A 244 6.27 19.56 10.35
N ILE A 245 5.14 18.86 10.21
CA ILE A 245 4.12 19.19 9.20
C ILE A 245 3.14 20.24 9.74
N SER A 246 2.77 20.10 11.01
CA SER A 246 1.84 21.02 11.67
C SER A 246 2.30 22.48 11.67
N GLN A 247 3.62 22.72 11.68
CA GLN A 247 4.23 24.05 11.76
C GLN A 247 4.44 24.73 10.39
N GLN A 248 4.13 24.06 9.29
CA GLN A 248 4.39 24.60 7.94
C GLN A 248 3.37 25.67 7.54
N TYR A 249 3.83 26.70 6.80
CA TYR A 249 2.98 27.82 6.38
C TYR A 249 1.73 27.35 5.59
N TYR A 250 1.89 26.34 4.73
CA TYR A 250 0.80 25.80 3.91
C TYR A 250 -0.20 24.96 4.72
N TRP A 251 0.11 24.66 5.98
CA TRP A 251 -0.72 23.89 6.89
C TRP A 251 -1.36 24.76 7.96
N ALA A 252 -0.60 25.67 8.56
CA ALA A 252 -1.05 26.54 9.65
C ALA A 252 -1.90 27.72 9.17
N GLU A 253 -1.62 28.27 7.98
CA GLU A 253 -2.27 29.50 7.48
C GLU A 253 -3.36 29.24 6.43
N THR A 254 -3.73 27.98 6.19
CA THR A 254 -4.80 27.65 5.25
C THR A 254 -6.15 28.21 5.71
N LYS A 255 -6.89 28.81 4.77
CA LYS A 255 -8.23 29.38 4.98
C LYS A 255 -9.29 28.75 4.09
N GLY A 256 -8.92 27.76 3.29
CA GLY A 256 -9.77 27.17 2.26
C GLY A 256 -10.31 25.80 2.64
N ALA A 257 -10.41 24.92 1.64
CA ALA A 257 -10.97 23.59 1.80
C ALA A 257 -10.22 22.73 2.83
N LEU A 258 -8.90 22.86 2.93
CA LEU A 258 -8.11 22.11 3.91
C LEU A 258 -8.47 22.52 5.34
N LYS A 259 -8.70 23.82 5.58
CA LYS A 259 -9.12 24.34 6.88
C LYS A 259 -10.40 23.70 7.38
N THR A 260 -11.39 23.51 6.50
CA THR A 260 -12.63 22.80 6.85
C THR A 260 -12.37 21.38 7.35
N PHE A 261 -11.46 20.64 6.71
CA PHE A 261 -11.10 19.30 7.19
C PHE A 261 -10.30 19.32 8.49
N GLN A 262 -9.45 20.33 8.69
CA GLN A 262 -8.72 20.52 9.94
C GLN A 262 -9.65 20.84 11.12
N ASP A 263 -10.68 21.65 10.88
CA ASP A 263 -11.69 21.99 11.89
C ASP A 263 -12.52 20.76 12.25
N VAL A 264 -13.03 20.03 11.26
CA VAL A 264 -13.74 18.76 11.49
C VAL A 264 -12.85 17.74 12.21
N ALA A 265 -11.56 17.64 11.85
CA ALA A 265 -10.62 16.76 12.51
C ALA A 265 -10.40 17.15 13.99
N SER A 266 -10.43 18.44 14.29
CA SER A 266 -10.31 18.97 15.66
C SER A 266 -11.57 18.68 16.47
N ASP A 267 -12.76 18.77 15.86
CA ASP A 267 -14.03 18.50 16.52
C ASP A 267 -14.20 17.02 16.91
N ILE A 268 -13.72 16.09 16.08
CA ILE A 268 -13.81 14.65 16.36
C ILE A 268 -12.65 14.13 17.23
N LYS A 269 -11.61 14.94 17.40
CA LYS A 269 -10.40 14.64 18.19
C LYS A 269 -10.70 14.07 19.59
N PRO A 270 -11.65 14.64 20.37
CA PRO A 270 -11.91 14.21 21.75
C PRO A 270 -12.45 12.78 21.86
N GLU A 271 -13.23 12.33 20.87
CA GLU A 271 -13.76 10.97 20.85
C GLU A 271 -12.73 9.96 20.33
N LEU A 272 -11.93 10.38 19.35
CA LEU A 272 -10.92 9.54 18.71
C LEU A 272 -9.67 9.33 19.56
N SER A 273 -9.27 10.30 20.38
CA SER A 273 -8.11 10.19 21.28
C SER A 273 -8.25 9.07 22.31
N GLN A 274 -9.48 8.68 22.66
CA GLN A 274 -9.74 7.51 23.51
C GLN A 274 -9.30 6.18 22.84
N HIS A 275 -9.18 6.17 21.51
CA HIS A 275 -8.92 4.97 20.72
C HIS A 275 -7.59 5.04 19.95
N LEU A 276 -7.14 6.24 19.61
CA LEU A 276 -5.94 6.52 18.82
C LEU A 276 -4.94 7.34 19.66
N LEU A 277 -3.90 6.68 20.15
CA LEU A 277 -2.93 7.24 21.09
C LEU A 277 -2.05 8.36 20.50
N PHE A 278 -2.03 8.51 19.17
CA PHE A 278 -1.30 9.60 18.51
C PHE A 278 -2.07 10.92 18.52
N ILE A 279 -3.34 10.91 18.91
CA ILE A 279 -4.19 12.09 18.94
C ILE A 279 -4.19 12.70 20.35
N GLU A 280 -3.84 13.97 20.46
CA GLU A 280 -3.76 14.69 21.73
C GLU A 280 -5.12 15.29 22.14
N ASN A 281 -5.60 15.01 23.35
CA ASN A 281 -6.59 15.88 23.97
C ASN A 281 -5.84 17.04 24.61
N GLU A 282 -6.08 18.25 24.11
CA GLU A 282 -5.87 19.45 24.92
C GLU A 282 -7.09 19.65 25.82
#